data_AF-A0AA51YAM5-F1
#
_entry.id   AF-A0AA51YAM5-F1
#
_cell.length_a   1.000
_cell.length_b   1.000
_cell.length_c   1.000
_cell.angle_alpha   90.00
_cell.angle_beta   90.00
_cell.angle_gamma   90.00
#
_symmetry.space_group_name_H-M   'P 1'
#
loop_
_entity.id
_entity.type
_entity.pdbx_description
1 polymer ?
#
loop_
_entity_poly.entity_id
_entity_poly.type
_entity_poly.pdbx_seq_one_letter_code
_entity_poly.pdbx_strand_id
1 'polypeptide(L)'
;MISQVQAQETEVEEAVEPLESNIISLEESPDGETHEVVGAGGEEHVTGVFPPFDATTFPSQLLWLAITFAALYFIMKKVALPRIGEILEERRDRIEGDLAEAERLRQKTDQAIASYEAALAEARSNAHGIAEAARAENKEKLDAARAKVEANLTKKVAEAEARIAATKAEALGSVDEIATETAQAVVAQLVGNVSAADAREAVTKVSKE
;
A
#
# COMPACT_ATOMS: atom_id res chain seq x y z
N MET A 1 7.83 -2.03 28.23
CA MET A 1 7.62 -0.57 28.35
C MET A 1 6.65 -0.20 29.48
N ILE A 2 6.52 -1.02 30.52
CA ILE A 2 5.71 -0.74 31.72
C ILE A 2 6.60 -0.61 32.98
N SER A 3 7.89 -0.95 32.89
CA SER A 3 8.84 -0.87 34.02
C SER A 3 9.56 0.48 34.16
N GLN A 4 9.35 1.44 33.24
CA GLN A 4 9.97 2.77 33.33
C GLN A 4 9.05 3.86 33.88
N VAL A 5 7.78 3.53 34.17
CA VAL A 5 6.82 4.48 34.74
C VAL A 5 6.84 4.48 36.28
N GLN A 6 7.37 3.42 36.92
CA GLN A 6 7.46 3.36 38.39
C GLN A 6 8.77 3.94 38.97
N ALA A 7 9.71 4.39 38.15
CA ALA A 7 10.95 5.00 38.63
C ALA A 7 10.85 6.52 38.84
N GLN A 8 9.73 7.14 38.45
CA GLN A 8 9.58 8.60 38.46
C GLN A 8 8.66 9.12 39.59
N GLU A 9 8.01 8.24 40.35
CA GLU A 9 7.18 8.62 41.51
C GLU A 9 7.97 8.66 42.83
N THR A 10 9.20 8.15 42.88
CA THR A 10 10.01 8.09 44.12
C THR A 10 10.95 9.28 44.34
N GLU A 11 10.99 10.27 43.45
CA GLU A 11 11.93 11.41 43.56
C GLU A 11 11.26 12.69 44.10
N VAL A 12 9.97 12.64 44.44
CA VAL A 12 9.22 13.82 44.93
C VAL A 12 9.19 13.91 46.46
N GLU A 13 9.76 12.93 47.17
CA GLU A 13 9.70 12.82 48.64
C GLU A 13 11.10 12.88 49.30
N GLU A 14 11.98 13.76 48.81
CA GLU A 14 13.29 14.03 49.45
C GLU A 14 13.70 15.50 49.32
N ALA A 15 12.81 16.44 49.64
CA ALA A 15 13.19 17.85 49.72
C ALA A 15 12.33 18.68 50.68
N VAL A 16 11.95 18.11 51.82
CA VAL A 16 11.30 18.86 52.90
C VAL A 16 11.84 18.40 54.26
N GLU A 17 12.96 18.98 54.69
CA GLU A 17 13.33 19.10 56.10
C GLU A 17 14.13 20.40 56.36
N PRO A 18 14.16 20.91 57.61
CA PRO A 18 14.01 22.33 57.90
C PRO A 18 15.34 23.07 58.11
N LEU A 19 15.43 24.29 57.59
CA LEU A 19 16.51 25.23 57.88
C LEU A 19 16.14 26.18 59.03
N GLU A 20 15.97 25.63 60.23
CA GLU A 20 16.01 26.42 61.47
C GLU A 20 16.96 25.78 62.49
N SER A 21 18.26 25.88 62.20
CA SER A 21 19.30 25.68 63.21
C SER A 21 20.51 26.57 62.90
N ASN A 22 20.35 27.87 63.18
CA ASN A 22 21.49 28.73 63.46
C ASN A 22 21.06 29.77 64.51
N ILE A 23 20.67 29.26 65.68
CA ILE A 23 20.66 30.03 66.91
C ILE A 23 22.14 30.16 67.30
N ILE A 24 22.75 31.27 66.91
CA ILE A 24 24.03 31.70 67.45
C ILE A 24 23.75 32.24 68.86
N SER A 25 24.16 31.45 69.85
CA SER A 25 24.42 31.91 71.21
C SER A 25 25.48 33.00 71.18
N LEU A 26 25.14 34.18 71.68
CA LEU A 26 26.11 35.14 72.20
C LEU A 26 25.60 35.65 73.54
N GLU A 27 26.31 35.25 74.58
CA GLU A 27 26.17 35.67 75.96
C GLU A 27 27.03 36.93 76.18
N GLU A 28 26.40 37.96 76.75
CA GLU A 28 26.92 38.92 77.74
C GLU A 28 27.78 40.17 77.35
N SER A 29 27.09 41.33 77.43
CA SER A 29 27.42 42.63 78.09
C SER A 29 28.56 43.55 77.60
N PRO A 30 28.65 44.78 78.16
CA PRO A 30 27.80 45.98 78.02
C PRO A 30 28.54 47.02 77.16
N ASP A 31 27.94 48.14 76.75
CA ASP A 31 28.38 49.48 77.15
C ASP A 31 27.75 50.50 76.18
N GLY A 32 27.44 51.68 76.70
CA GLY A 32 26.63 52.70 76.06
C GLY A 32 27.19 53.29 74.78
N GLU A 33 26.30 53.90 73.99
CA GLU A 33 26.47 55.27 73.53
C GLU A 33 25.14 55.78 72.95
N THR A 34 24.50 56.63 73.75
CA THR A 34 23.45 57.55 73.34
C THR A 34 24.03 58.55 72.33
N HIS A 35 23.45 58.60 71.13
CA HIS A 35 23.55 59.79 70.28
C HIS A 35 22.16 60.36 70.01
N GLU A 36 21.65 61.03 71.04
CA GLU A 36 20.85 62.23 70.86
C GLU A 36 21.83 63.40 70.78
N VAL A 37 21.96 64.01 69.60
CA VAL A 37 22.44 65.38 69.47
C VAL A 37 21.44 66.12 68.60
N VAL A 38 20.45 66.69 69.28
CA VAL A 38 19.76 67.90 68.81
C VAL A 38 20.74 69.06 69.01
N GLY A 39 21.30 69.56 67.90
CA GLY A 39 22.02 70.83 67.85
C GLY A 39 21.17 71.84 67.08
N ALA A 40 20.45 72.69 67.81
CA ALA A 40 19.65 73.78 67.25
C ALA A 40 20.53 74.98 66.89
N GLY A 41 20.27 75.59 65.73
CA GLY A 41 20.80 76.89 65.34
C GLY A 41 19.89 77.58 64.32
N GLY A 42 19.16 78.61 64.78
CA GLY A 42 18.78 79.81 64.02
C GLY A 42 17.78 79.71 62.86
N GLU A 43 16.49 79.86 63.19
CA GLU A 43 15.38 80.54 62.48
C GLU A 43 15.36 80.64 60.93
N GLU A 44 14.44 79.91 60.29
CA GLU A 44 13.29 80.45 59.52
C GLU A 44 12.23 79.34 59.30
N HIS A 45 10.95 79.71 59.31
CA HIS A 45 9.76 78.84 59.31
C HIS A 45 9.70 77.82 58.15
N VAL A 46 9.52 76.52 58.46
CA VAL A 46 8.78 75.58 57.59
C VAL A 46 7.85 74.73 58.46
N THR A 47 6.55 74.92 58.26
CA THR A 47 5.48 74.06 58.82
C THR A 47 5.74 72.61 58.42
N GLY A 48 5.96 71.73 59.41
CA GLY A 48 6.38 70.35 59.20
C GLY A 48 5.38 69.53 58.37
N VAL A 49 5.61 69.46 57.06
CA VAL A 49 5.05 68.45 56.18
C VAL A 49 5.75 67.13 56.49
N PHE A 50 4.99 66.03 56.58
CA PHE A 50 5.53 64.69 56.79
C PHE A 50 6.61 64.43 55.70
N PRO A 51 7.87 64.10 56.06
CA PRO A 51 8.99 64.08 55.12
C PRO A 51 8.78 63.35 53.78
N PRO A 52 8.04 62.23 53.69
CA PRO A 52 7.78 61.58 52.40
C PRO A 52 6.67 62.23 51.55
N PHE A 53 5.97 63.26 52.05
CA PHE A 53 4.96 64.02 51.31
C PHE A 53 5.34 65.50 51.11
N ASP A 54 6.64 65.80 51.07
CA ASP A 54 7.11 67.14 50.69
C ASP A 54 6.96 67.38 49.18
N ALA A 55 5.93 68.16 48.83
CA ALA A 55 5.55 68.48 47.46
C ALA A 55 6.62 69.26 46.68
N THR A 56 7.63 69.84 47.36
CA THR A 56 8.75 70.53 46.70
C THR A 56 9.66 69.57 45.93
N THR A 57 9.68 68.28 46.30
CA THR A 57 10.51 67.24 45.65
C THR A 57 9.80 66.53 44.48
N PHE A 58 8.47 66.59 44.41
CA PHE A 58 7.66 65.91 43.39
C PHE A 58 8.02 66.31 41.95
N PRO A 59 8.29 67.59 41.60
CA PRO A 59 8.67 67.94 40.23
C PRO A 59 9.96 67.25 39.76
N SER A 60 10.95 67.10 40.65
CA SER A 60 12.21 66.41 40.34
C SER A 60 12.00 64.90 40.18
N GLN A 61 11.19 64.29 41.06
CA GLN A 61 10.83 62.87 40.95
C GLN A 61 10.04 62.59 39.67
N LEU A 62 9.08 63.43 39.31
CA LEU A 62 8.31 63.31 38.06
C LEU A 62 9.19 63.52 36.82
N LEU A 63 10.16 64.43 36.86
CA LEU A 63 11.13 64.62 35.79
C LEU A 63 11.97 63.36 35.57
N TRP A 64 12.54 62.81 36.65
CA TRP A 64 13.36 61.59 36.56
C TRP A 64 12.53 60.35 36.19
N LEU A 65 11.30 60.25 36.71
CA LEU A 65 10.33 59.23 36.31
C LEU A 65 10.05 59.32 34.81
N ALA A 66 9.79 60.52 34.28
CA ALA A 66 9.55 60.71 32.86
C ALA A 66 10.76 60.33 32.01
N ILE A 67 11.99 60.70 32.44
CA ILE A 67 13.24 60.35 31.74
C ILE A 67 13.44 58.82 31.72
N THR A 68 13.35 58.17 32.88
CA THR A 68 13.56 56.71 33.01
C THR A 68 12.46 55.92 32.30
N PHE A 69 11.20 56.35 32.41
CA PHE A 69 10.08 55.75 31.70
C PHE A 69 10.20 55.91 30.19
N ALA A 70 10.60 57.09 29.70
CA ALA A 70 10.84 57.31 28.28
C ALA A 70 11.99 56.45 27.75
N ALA A 71 13.09 56.32 28.52
CA ALA A 71 14.20 55.44 28.17
C ALA A 71 13.76 53.97 28.11
N LEU A 72 13.02 53.49 29.12
CA LEU A 72 12.45 52.13 29.15
C LEU A 72 11.50 51.89 27.96
N TYR A 73 10.60 52.84 27.68
CA TYR A 73 9.67 52.77 26.56
C TYR A 73 10.41 52.66 25.22
N PHE A 74 11.48 53.43 25.02
CA PHE A 74 12.29 53.35 23.82
C PHE A 74 12.98 51.99 23.67
N ILE A 75 13.51 51.42 24.76
CA ILE A 75 14.10 50.08 24.76
C ILE A 75 13.02 49.04 24.43
N MET A 76 11.85 49.12 25.06
CA MET A 76 10.76 48.18 24.81
C MET A 76 10.27 48.25 23.36
N LYS A 77 10.09 49.47 22.84
CA LYS A 77 9.67 49.72 21.45
C LYS A 77 10.67 49.14 20.46
N LYS A 78 11.96 49.31 20.71
CA LYS A 78 13.03 48.97 19.76
C LYS A 78 13.58 47.56 19.91
N VAL A 79 13.39 46.91 21.07
CA VAL A 79 13.97 45.58 21.35
C VAL A 79 12.90 44.55 21.68
N ALA A 80 11.98 44.84 22.60
CA ALA A 80 11.02 43.83 23.05
C ALA A 80 9.94 43.53 21.99
N LEU A 81 9.32 44.57 21.41
CA LEU A 81 8.31 44.41 20.37
C LEU A 81 8.83 43.69 19.11
N PRO A 82 9.97 44.06 18.49
CA PRO A 82 10.44 43.35 17.31
C PRO A 82 10.79 41.90 17.60
N ARG A 83 11.41 41.57 18.75
CA ARG A 83 11.71 40.18 19.11
C ARG A 83 10.47 39.30 19.26
N ILE A 84 9.40 39.82 19.86
CA ILE A 84 8.13 39.07 19.97
C ILE A 84 7.47 38.93 18.60
N GLY A 85 7.53 39.97 17.77
CA GLY A 85 7.05 39.93 16.39
C GLY A 85 7.76 38.86 15.55
N GLU A 86 9.09 38.80 15.62
CA GLU A 86 9.90 37.80 14.92
C GLU A 86 9.53 36.37 15.31
N ILE A 87 9.38 36.08 16.61
CA ILE A 87 9.00 34.74 17.10
C ILE A 87 7.59 34.36 16.63
N LEU A 88 6.66 35.33 16.65
CA LEU A 88 5.30 35.07 16.19
C LEU A 88 5.28 34.79 14.69
N GLU A 89 6.01 35.57 13.90
CA GLU A 89 6.10 35.36 12.46
C GLU A 89 6.76 34.02 12.13
N GLU A 90 7.88 33.68 12.77
CA GLU A 90 8.55 32.38 12.57
C GLU A 90 7.61 31.20 12.87
N ARG A 91 6.81 31.29 13.93
CA ARG A 91 5.81 30.26 14.24
C ARG A 91 4.71 30.19 13.17
N ARG A 92 4.25 31.34 12.69
CA ARG A 92 3.21 31.40 11.65
C ARG A 92 3.72 30.82 10.34
N ASP A 93 4.91 31.24 9.90
CA ASP A 93 5.58 30.75 8.70
C ASP A 93 5.80 29.24 8.77
N ARG A 94 6.23 28.74 9.94
CA ARG A 94 6.40 27.30 10.15
C ARG A 94 5.08 26.54 10.05
N ILE A 95 4.01 27.03 10.69
CA ILE A 95 2.69 26.39 10.65
C ILE A 95 2.13 26.41 9.22
N GLU A 96 2.26 27.54 8.52
CA GLU A 96 1.81 27.67 7.12
C GLU A 96 2.63 26.76 6.19
N GLY A 97 3.95 26.69 6.39
CA GLY A 97 4.84 25.78 5.67
C GLY A 97 4.48 24.31 5.91
N ASP A 98 4.26 23.91 7.18
CA ASP A 98 3.87 22.56 7.55
C ASP A 98 2.49 22.20 6.96
N LEU A 99 1.53 23.14 6.96
CA LEU A 99 0.21 22.94 6.37
C LEU A 99 0.26 22.83 4.84
N ALA A 100 1.04 23.70 4.18
CA ALA A 100 1.23 23.66 2.74
C ALA A 100 1.92 22.36 2.30
N GLU A 101 2.91 21.91 3.05
CA GLU A 101 3.59 20.64 2.78
C GLU A 101 2.66 19.45 3.02
N ALA A 102 1.89 19.45 4.11
CA ALA A 102 0.87 18.43 4.36
C ALA A 102 -0.16 18.34 3.23
N GLU A 103 -0.67 19.48 2.76
CA GLU A 103 -1.62 19.53 1.64
C GLU A 103 -0.97 19.03 0.34
N ARG A 104 0.28 19.40 0.07
CA ARG A 104 1.04 18.90 -1.09
C ARG A 104 1.24 17.39 -1.03
N LEU A 105 1.57 16.83 0.13
CA LEU A 105 1.70 15.38 0.32
C LEU A 105 0.35 14.68 0.15
N ARG A 106 -0.73 15.27 0.67
CA ARG A 106 -2.08 14.77 0.50
C ARG A 106 -2.44 14.70 -0.99
N GLN A 107 -2.28 15.79 -1.73
CA GLN A 107 -2.59 15.85 -3.17
C GLN A 107 -1.78 14.84 -3.97
N LYS A 108 -0.48 14.67 -3.66
CA LYS A 108 0.35 13.64 -4.29
C LYS A 108 -0.14 12.23 -4.00
N THR A 109 -0.58 11.97 -2.77
CA THR A 109 -1.12 10.67 -2.37
C THR A 109 -2.43 10.40 -3.10
N ASP A 110 -3.34 11.36 -3.14
CA ASP A 110 -4.62 11.26 -3.85
C ASP A 110 -4.39 11.03 -5.35
N GLN A 111 -3.43 11.73 -5.96
CA GLN A 111 -3.03 11.52 -7.36
C GLN A 111 -2.41 10.13 -7.58
N ALA A 112 -1.56 9.67 -6.66
CA ALA A 112 -0.95 8.34 -6.73
C ALA A 112 -2.01 7.24 -6.62
N ILE A 113 -2.98 7.38 -5.71
CA ILE A 113 -4.12 6.46 -5.56
C ILE A 113 -4.94 6.44 -6.85
N ALA A 114 -5.31 7.60 -7.39
CA ALA A 114 -6.10 7.69 -8.61
C ALA A 114 -5.39 7.03 -9.80
N SER A 115 -4.08 7.26 -9.97
CA SER A 115 -3.30 6.64 -11.05
C SER A 115 -3.14 5.13 -10.86
N TYR A 116 -2.97 4.66 -9.62
CA TYR A 116 -2.91 3.24 -9.29
C TYR A 116 -4.24 2.53 -9.57
N GLU A 117 -5.37 3.12 -9.16
CA GLU A 117 -6.70 2.58 -9.43
C GLU A 117 -7.01 2.54 -10.93
N ALA A 118 -6.64 3.59 -11.67
CA ALA A 118 -6.78 3.62 -13.12
C ALA A 118 -5.94 2.52 -13.79
N ALA A 119 -4.68 2.38 -13.42
CA ALA A 119 -3.80 1.33 -13.94
C ALA A 119 -4.33 -0.08 -13.61
N LEU A 120 -4.89 -0.29 -12.41
CA LEU A 120 -5.49 -1.56 -12.03
C LEU A 120 -6.76 -1.86 -12.83
N ALA A 121 -7.61 -0.86 -13.07
CA ALA A 121 -8.80 -1.00 -13.89
C ALA A 121 -8.43 -1.33 -15.36
N GLU A 122 -7.45 -0.63 -15.92
CA GLU A 122 -6.93 -0.88 -17.26
C GLU A 122 -6.32 -2.28 -17.38
N ALA A 123 -5.49 -2.70 -16.41
CA ALA A 123 -4.91 -4.04 -16.38
C ALA A 123 -5.98 -5.14 -16.32
N ARG A 124 -7.04 -4.95 -15.52
CA ARG A 124 -8.18 -5.89 -15.46
C ARG A 124 -8.94 -5.95 -16.77
N SER A 125 -9.20 -4.79 -17.40
CA SER A 125 -9.85 -4.71 -18.71
C SER A 125 -9.02 -5.42 -19.79
N ASN A 126 -7.70 -5.17 -19.82
CA ASN A 126 -6.79 -5.82 -20.76
C ASN A 126 -6.72 -7.33 -20.52
N ALA A 127 -6.66 -7.78 -19.27
CA ALA A 127 -6.68 -9.21 -18.94
C ALA A 127 -7.98 -9.88 -19.40
N HIS A 128 -9.13 -9.22 -19.23
CA HIS A 128 -10.41 -9.72 -19.75
C HIS A 128 -10.41 -9.76 -21.28
N GLY A 129 -9.91 -8.72 -21.95
CA GLY A 129 -9.77 -8.69 -23.41
C GLY A 129 -8.90 -9.82 -23.94
N ILE A 130 -7.74 -10.07 -23.31
CA ILE A 130 -6.84 -11.17 -23.67
C ILE A 130 -7.53 -12.52 -23.44
N ALA A 131 -8.23 -12.70 -22.32
CA ALA A 131 -8.92 -13.94 -22.03
C ALA A 131 -10.03 -14.25 -23.05
N GLU A 132 -10.82 -13.25 -23.44
CA GLU A 132 -11.85 -13.40 -24.48
C GLU A 132 -11.25 -13.67 -25.85
N ALA A 133 -10.19 -12.95 -26.25
CA ALA A 133 -9.48 -13.19 -27.50
C ALA A 133 -8.90 -14.61 -27.55
N ALA A 134 -8.27 -15.07 -26.47
CA ALA A 134 -7.74 -16.43 -26.37
C ALA A 134 -8.84 -17.49 -26.42
N ARG A 135 -10.00 -17.26 -25.80
CA ARG A 135 -11.16 -18.16 -25.90
C ARG A 135 -11.68 -18.24 -27.33
N ALA A 136 -11.80 -17.11 -28.01
CA ALA A 136 -12.24 -17.04 -29.40
C ALA A 136 -11.26 -17.78 -30.33
N GLU A 137 -9.96 -17.50 -30.21
CA GLU A 137 -8.92 -18.16 -31.01
C GLU A 137 -8.86 -19.67 -30.75
N ASN A 138 -8.94 -20.08 -29.48
CA ASN A 138 -8.96 -21.51 -29.14
C ASN A 138 -10.19 -22.21 -29.69
N LYS A 139 -11.36 -21.56 -29.66
CA LYS A 139 -12.59 -22.12 -30.24
C LYS A 139 -12.43 -22.31 -31.75
N GLU A 140 -11.91 -21.31 -32.46
CA GLU A 140 -11.67 -21.42 -33.90
C GLU A 140 -10.68 -22.55 -34.23
N LYS A 141 -9.57 -22.64 -33.49
CA LYS A 141 -8.59 -23.73 -33.65
C LYS A 141 -9.19 -25.10 -33.37
N LEU A 142 -10.02 -25.21 -32.34
CA LEU A 142 -10.71 -26.46 -32.00
C LEU A 142 -11.69 -26.87 -33.10
N ASP A 143 -12.47 -25.93 -33.62
CA ASP A 143 -13.44 -26.20 -34.68
C ASP A 143 -12.73 -26.59 -35.98
N ALA A 144 -11.63 -25.93 -36.34
CA ALA A 144 -10.79 -26.30 -37.48
C ALA A 144 -10.13 -27.69 -37.31
N ALA A 145 -9.62 -27.98 -36.11
CA ALA A 145 -9.03 -29.28 -35.80
C ALA A 145 -10.08 -30.40 -35.85
N ARG A 146 -11.29 -30.17 -35.32
CA ARG A 146 -12.43 -31.09 -35.40
C ARG A 146 -12.80 -31.38 -36.85
N ALA A 147 -13.00 -30.34 -37.66
CA ALA A 147 -13.32 -30.50 -39.08
C ALA A 147 -12.25 -31.31 -39.83
N LYS A 148 -10.96 -31.08 -39.54
CA LYS A 148 -9.87 -31.86 -40.12
C LYS A 148 -9.88 -33.33 -39.68
N VAL A 149 -10.14 -33.59 -38.39
CA VAL A 149 -10.24 -34.96 -37.86
C VAL A 149 -11.44 -35.68 -38.47
N GLU A 150 -12.60 -35.04 -38.55
CA GLU A 150 -13.80 -35.59 -39.19
C GLU A 150 -13.56 -35.91 -40.66
N ALA A 151 -12.96 -35.00 -41.43
CA ALA A 151 -12.62 -35.24 -42.82
C ALA A 151 -11.66 -36.43 -43.00
N ASN A 152 -10.66 -36.57 -42.12
CA ASN A 152 -9.75 -37.71 -42.13
C ASN A 152 -10.44 -39.01 -41.74
N LEU A 153 -11.36 -38.96 -40.77
CA LEU A 153 -12.14 -40.12 -40.35
C LEU A 153 -13.04 -40.62 -41.48
N THR A 154 -13.76 -39.72 -42.15
CA THR A 154 -14.60 -40.05 -43.32
C THR A 154 -13.76 -40.70 -44.42
N LYS A 155 -12.57 -40.19 -44.72
CA LYS A 155 -11.67 -40.80 -45.70
C LYS A 155 -11.24 -42.21 -45.29
N LYS A 156 -10.80 -42.40 -44.04
CA LYS A 156 -10.39 -43.71 -43.53
C LYS A 156 -11.53 -44.72 -43.54
N VAL A 157 -12.75 -44.30 -43.22
CA VAL A 157 -13.94 -45.15 -43.27
C VAL A 157 -14.21 -45.55 -44.73
N ALA A 158 -14.21 -44.61 -45.67
CA ALA A 158 -14.42 -44.91 -47.08
C ALA A 158 -13.33 -45.85 -47.67
N GLU A 159 -12.06 -45.64 -47.31
CA GLU A 159 -10.95 -46.52 -47.70
C GLU A 159 -11.10 -47.94 -47.11
N ALA A 160 -11.51 -48.04 -45.84
CA ALA A 160 -11.77 -49.33 -45.19
C ALA A 160 -12.96 -50.06 -45.84
N GLU A 161 -14.05 -49.35 -46.13
CA GLU A 161 -15.22 -49.90 -46.82
C GLU A 161 -14.85 -50.40 -48.23
N ALA A 162 -14.07 -49.62 -48.99
CA ALA A 162 -13.58 -50.02 -50.30
C ALA A 162 -12.68 -51.28 -50.22
N ARG A 163 -11.80 -51.35 -49.22
CA ARG A 163 -10.94 -52.53 -49.00
C ARG A 163 -11.76 -53.76 -48.63
N ILE A 164 -12.75 -53.62 -47.75
CA ILE A 164 -13.67 -54.71 -47.38
C ILE A 164 -14.45 -55.18 -48.61
N ALA A 165 -14.95 -54.26 -49.44
CA ALA A 165 -15.66 -54.61 -50.67
C ALA A 165 -14.77 -55.35 -51.66
N ALA A 166 -13.52 -54.91 -51.84
CA ALA A 166 -12.54 -55.57 -52.70
C ALA A 166 -12.20 -56.98 -52.21
N THR A 167 -11.86 -57.14 -50.92
CA THR A 167 -11.58 -58.47 -50.34
C THR A 167 -12.80 -59.39 -50.40
N LYS A 168 -14.02 -58.85 -50.22
CA LYS A 168 -15.25 -59.62 -50.40
C LYS A 168 -15.41 -60.10 -51.84
N ALA A 169 -15.16 -59.24 -52.83
CA ALA A 169 -15.25 -59.61 -54.25
C ALA A 169 -14.19 -60.66 -54.63
N GLU A 170 -12.96 -60.50 -54.15
CA GLU A 170 -11.87 -61.48 -54.34
C GLU A 170 -12.23 -62.83 -53.72
N ALA A 171 -12.65 -62.84 -52.45
CA ALA A 171 -13.05 -64.06 -51.76
C ALA A 171 -14.20 -64.78 -52.47
N LEU A 172 -15.22 -64.05 -52.92
CA LEU A 172 -16.33 -64.61 -53.68
C LEU A 172 -15.89 -65.14 -55.06
N GLY A 173 -14.93 -64.49 -55.72
CA GLY A 173 -14.35 -64.99 -56.97
C GLY A 173 -13.57 -66.29 -56.79
N SER A 174 -12.83 -66.43 -55.69
CA SER A 174 -12.10 -67.67 -55.37
C SER A 174 -13.01 -68.84 -54.98
N VAL A 175 -14.27 -68.59 -54.56
CA VAL A 175 -15.22 -69.67 -54.20
C VAL A 175 -15.52 -70.55 -55.40
N ASP A 176 -15.71 -69.99 -56.59
CA ASP A 176 -16.04 -70.76 -57.80
C ASP A 176 -14.88 -71.67 -58.22
N GLU A 177 -13.64 -71.18 -58.09
CA GLU A 177 -12.44 -71.97 -58.35
C GLU A 177 -12.29 -73.12 -57.34
N ILE A 178 -12.41 -72.83 -56.03
CA ILE A 178 -12.32 -73.83 -54.97
C ILE A 178 -13.46 -74.87 -55.11
N ALA A 179 -14.67 -74.43 -55.43
CA ALA A 179 -15.82 -75.32 -55.65
C ALA A 179 -15.60 -76.24 -56.85
N THR A 180 -15.04 -75.72 -57.95
CA THR A 180 -14.68 -76.51 -59.13
C THR A 180 -13.59 -77.53 -58.80
N GLU A 181 -12.51 -77.11 -58.14
CA GLU A 181 -11.40 -78.00 -57.76
C GLU A 181 -11.87 -79.10 -56.81
N THR A 182 -12.69 -78.74 -55.82
CA THR A 182 -13.26 -79.71 -54.87
C THR A 182 -14.22 -80.68 -55.57
N ALA A 183 -15.11 -80.19 -56.43
CA ALA A 183 -16.03 -81.04 -57.20
C ALA A 183 -15.26 -82.01 -58.12
N GLN A 184 -14.21 -81.54 -58.79
CA GLN A 184 -13.36 -82.38 -59.63
C GLN A 184 -12.64 -83.46 -58.80
N ALA A 185 -12.10 -83.10 -57.63
CA ALA A 185 -11.44 -84.06 -56.74
C ALA A 185 -12.40 -85.15 -56.23
N VAL A 186 -13.62 -84.76 -55.82
CA VAL A 186 -14.65 -85.70 -55.34
C VAL A 186 -15.09 -86.64 -56.47
N VAL A 187 -15.35 -86.11 -57.67
CA VAL A 187 -15.78 -86.92 -58.83
C VAL A 187 -14.66 -87.85 -59.30
N ALA A 188 -13.41 -87.39 -59.32
CA ALA A 188 -12.25 -88.23 -59.64
C ALA A 188 -12.15 -89.45 -58.71
N GLN A 189 -12.50 -89.28 -57.44
CA GLN A 189 -12.47 -90.36 -56.45
C GLN A 189 -13.67 -91.32 -56.53
N LEU A 190 -14.81 -90.91 -57.11
CA LEU A 190 -16.01 -91.75 -57.23
C LEU A 190 -16.18 -92.44 -58.60
N VAL A 191 -15.87 -91.76 -59.71
CA VAL A 191 -16.28 -92.18 -61.08
C VAL A 191 -15.11 -92.23 -62.08
N GLY A 192 -13.92 -91.76 -61.69
CA GLY A 192 -12.72 -91.70 -62.54
C GLY A 192 -12.41 -90.28 -63.05
N ASN A 193 -11.32 -90.11 -63.81
CA ASN A 193 -10.85 -88.78 -64.23
C ASN A 193 -11.85 -88.04 -65.12
N VAL A 194 -12.29 -86.87 -64.67
CA VAL A 194 -13.13 -85.93 -65.44
C VAL A 194 -12.31 -84.69 -65.80
N SER A 195 -12.57 -84.14 -66.99
CA SER A 195 -11.87 -82.95 -67.47
C SER A 195 -12.25 -81.72 -66.63
N ALA A 196 -11.29 -80.81 -66.45
CA ALA A 196 -11.53 -79.56 -65.73
C ALA A 196 -12.56 -78.66 -66.42
N ALA A 197 -12.86 -78.89 -67.71
CA ALA A 197 -13.86 -78.12 -68.45
C ALA A 197 -15.29 -78.54 -68.05
N ASP A 198 -15.55 -79.84 -67.92
CA ASP A 198 -16.88 -80.37 -67.60
C ASP A 198 -17.29 -80.06 -66.15
N ALA A 199 -16.32 -80.13 -65.23
CA ALA A 199 -16.53 -79.75 -63.83
C ALA A 199 -16.88 -78.25 -63.69
N ARG A 200 -16.23 -77.37 -64.45
CA ARG A 200 -16.54 -75.93 -64.48
C ARG A 200 -17.92 -75.64 -65.04
N GLU A 201 -18.33 -76.34 -66.10
CA GLU A 201 -19.66 -76.15 -66.69
C GLU A 201 -20.78 -76.55 -65.71
N ALA A 202 -20.60 -77.65 -64.96
CA ALA A 202 -21.56 -78.09 -63.96
C ALA A 202 -21.68 -77.11 -62.77
N VAL A 203 -20.55 -76.64 -62.23
CA VAL A 203 -20.53 -75.66 -61.12
C VAL A 203 -21.15 -74.33 -61.55
N THR A 204 -20.82 -73.84 -62.75
CA THR A 204 -21.39 -72.58 -63.26
C THR A 204 -22.90 -72.66 -63.55
N LYS A 205 -23.43 -73.82 -63.95
CA LYS A 205 -24.87 -74.06 -64.08
C LYS A 205 -25.61 -73.93 -62.75
N VAL A 206 -25.06 -74.49 -61.68
CA VAL A 206 -25.66 -74.46 -60.33
C VAL A 206 -25.52 -73.08 -59.68
N SER A 207 -24.42 -72.35 -59.92
CA SER A 207 -24.23 -70.99 -59.38
C SER A 207 -25.15 -69.91 -59.98
N LYS A 208 -25.82 -70.21 -61.10
CA LYS A 208 -26.69 -69.27 -61.84
C LYS A 208 -28.19 -69.50 -61.63
N GLU A 209 -28.60 -70.59 -60.98
CA GLU A 209 -29.96 -70.77 -60.43
C GLU A 209 -30.07 -70.14 -59.04
#